data_AF-A0A060C0E1-F1
#
_entry.id   AF-A0A060C0E1-F1
#
_cell.length_a   1.000
_cell.length_b   1.000
_cell.length_c   1.000
_cell.angle_alpha   90.00
_cell.angle_beta   90.00
_cell.angle_gamma   90.00
#
_symmetry.space_group_name_H-M   'P 1'
#
loop_
_entity.id
_entity.type
_entity.pdbx_description
1 polymer ?
#
loop_
_entity_poly.entity_id
_entity_poly.type
_entity_poly.pdbx_seq_one_letter_code
_entity_poly.pdbx_strand_id
1 'polypeptide(L)'
;MHNQISYIGNSGATIVRAYTMYRPLRFFLSVGSIFLVVGAALGVRFLYFYFMGQGGGHVQSLILTAILLIVGFQVMLIGLVADLIAGN
;
A
#
# COMPACT_ATOMS: atom_id res chain seq x y z
N MET A 1 -31.94 8.97 -4.02
CA MET A 1 -31.00 8.37 -3.04
C MET A 1 -29.55 8.51 -3.52
N HIS A 2 -29.06 9.74 -3.78
CA HIS A 2 -27.87 9.96 -4.62
C HIS A 2 -26.69 10.66 -3.93
N ASN A 3 -26.61 10.69 -2.59
CA ASN A 3 -25.51 11.43 -1.94
C ASN A 3 -24.88 10.80 -0.67
N GLN A 4 -25.17 9.53 -0.36
CA GLN A 4 -24.63 8.89 0.86
C GLN A 4 -23.12 8.55 0.74
N ILE A 5 -22.58 8.46 -0.48
CA ILE A 5 -21.16 8.17 -0.75
C ILE A 5 -20.28 9.43 -0.56
N SER A 6 -20.83 10.62 -0.80
CA SER A 6 -20.07 11.89 -0.72
C SER A 6 -19.79 12.33 0.73
N TYR A 7 -20.67 12.00 1.68
CA TYR A 7 -20.47 12.33 3.10
C TYR A 7 -19.41 11.45 3.78
N ILE A 8 -19.29 10.18 3.35
CA ILE A 8 -18.24 9.26 3.83
C ILE A 8 -16.87 9.63 3.25
N GLY A 9 -16.82 10.06 1.99
CA GLY A 9 -15.57 10.51 1.34
C GLY A 9 -14.95 11.74 2.01
N ASN A 10 -15.78 12.74 2.33
CA ASN A 10 -15.31 13.98 2.97
C ASN A 10 -14.97 13.80 4.46
N SER A 11 -15.77 13.02 5.21
CA SER A 11 -15.50 12.79 6.64
C SER A 11 -14.28 11.88 6.85
N GLY A 12 -14.09 10.88 5.98
CA GLY A 12 -12.88 10.07 5.96
C GLY A 12 -11.64 10.90 5.65
N ALA A 13 -11.70 11.82 4.69
CA ALA A 13 -10.61 12.74 4.40
C ALA A 13 -10.29 13.66 5.59
N THR A 14 -11.29 14.15 6.34
CA THR A 14 -11.07 14.95 7.55
C THR A 14 -10.43 14.12 8.67
N ILE A 15 -10.87 12.88 8.90
CA ILE A 15 -10.31 11.99 9.93
C ILE A 15 -8.89 11.55 9.54
N VAL A 16 -8.67 11.16 8.27
CA VAL A 16 -7.33 10.83 7.75
C VAL A 16 -6.41 12.03 7.89
N ARG A 17 -6.87 13.24 7.54
CA ARG A 17 -6.09 14.48 7.68
C ARG A 17 -5.79 14.83 9.13
N ALA A 18 -6.71 14.59 10.06
CA ALA A 18 -6.49 14.77 11.49
C ALA A 18 -5.53 13.71 12.07
N TYR A 19 -5.59 12.45 11.59
CA TYR A 19 -4.71 11.36 12.01
C TYR A 19 -3.30 11.47 11.43
N THR A 20 -3.18 11.85 10.15
CA THR A 20 -1.88 12.17 9.53
C THR A 20 -1.24 13.40 10.16
N MET A 21 -2.01 14.28 10.81
CA MET A 21 -1.45 15.42 11.53
C MET A 21 -0.90 15.04 12.92
N TYR A 22 -1.37 13.95 13.54
CA TYR A 22 -0.90 13.54 14.88
C TYR A 22 0.27 12.54 14.84
N ARG A 23 0.27 11.59 13.90
CA ARG A 23 1.37 10.61 13.68
C ARG A 23 1.40 10.12 12.21
N PRO A 24 1.79 10.96 11.25
CA PRO A 24 1.75 10.64 9.82
C PRO A 24 2.48 9.32 9.50
N LEU A 25 3.65 9.12 10.09
CA LEU A 25 4.47 7.92 9.88
C LEU A 25 3.70 6.62 10.15
N ARG A 26 2.94 6.52 11.25
CA ARG A 26 2.24 5.28 11.62
C ARG A 26 1.14 4.92 10.64
N PHE A 27 0.42 5.92 10.12
CA PHE A 27 -0.67 5.69 9.16
C PHE A 27 -0.12 5.16 7.83
N PHE A 28 0.85 5.88 7.24
CA PHE A 28 1.45 5.50 5.96
C PHE A 28 2.25 4.20 6.04
N LEU A 29 2.97 3.94 7.14
CA LEU A 29 3.62 2.64 7.35
C LEU A 29 2.61 1.51 7.44
N SER A 30 1.48 1.70 8.13
CA SER A 30 0.44 0.65 8.23
C SER A 30 -0.14 0.34 6.85
N VAL A 31 -0.51 1.38 6.07
CA VAL A 31 -1.05 1.22 4.72
C VAL A 31 0.00 0.59 3.78
N GLY A 32 1.23 1.10 3.76
CA GLY A 32 2.32 0.54 2.96
C GLY A 32 2.64 -0.91 3.32
N SER A 33 2.54 -1.27 4.61
CA SER A 33 2.81 -2.64 5.07
C SER A 33 1.78 -3.64 4.53
N ILE A 34 0.51 -3.24 4.38
CA ILE A 34 -0.52 -4.08 3.75
C ILE A 34 -0.13 -4.39 2.30
N PHE A 35 0.28 -3.38 1.53
CA PHE A 35 0.73 -3.57 0.16
C PHE A 35 1.98 -4.46 0.08
N LEU A 36 2.95 -4.27 0.99
CA LEU A 36 4.15 -5.12 1.05
C LEU A 36 3.82 -6.58 1.39
N VAL A 37 2.94 -6.81 2.37
CA VAL A 37 2.54 -8.17 2.78
C VAL A 37 1.78 -8.88 1.67
N VAL A 38 0.82 -8.20 1.03
CA VAL A 38 0.08 -8.77 -0.10
C VAL A 38 1.01 -9.02 -1.29
N GLY A 39 1.93 -8.10 -1.57
CA GLY A 39 2.92 -8.25 -2.65
C GLY A 39 3.85 -9.41 -2.38
N ALA A 40 4.38 -9.52 -1.16
CA ALA A 40 5.22 -10.63 -0.74
C ALA A 40 4.49 -11.97 -0.83
N ALA A 41 3.22 -12.05 -0.42
CA ALA A 41 2.43 -13.27 -0.53
C ALA A 41 2.26 -13.71 -2.00
N LEU A 42 1.98 -12.78 -2.91
CA LEU A 42 1.92 -13.06 -4.36
C LEU A 42 3.29 -13.46 -4.93
N GLY A 43 4.37 -12.84 -4.46
CA GLY A 43 5.74 -13.19 -4.85
C GLY A 43 6.15 -14.59 -4.39
N VAL A 44 5.83 -14.96 -3.15
CA VAL A 44 6.05 -16.31 -2.61
C VAL A 44 5.26 -17.34 -3.43
N ARG A 45 4.00 -17.03 -3.75
CA ARG A 45 3.20 -17.87 -4.64
C ARG A 45 3.86 -18.02 -6.01
N PHE A 46 4.36 -16.94 -6.62
CA PHE A 46 5.05 -17.00 -7.91
C PHE A 46 6.31 -17.86 -7.84
N LEU A 47 7.12 -17.68 -6.79
CA LEU A 47 8.33 -18.48 -6.55
C LEU A 47 8.01 -19.97 -6.48
N TYR A 48 6.92 -20.35 -5.81
CA TYR A 48 6.46 -21.74 -5.77
C TYR A 48 6.18 -22.31 -7.18
N PHE A 49 5.45 -21.58 -8.02
CA PHE A 49 5.18 -22.00 -9.42
C PHE A 49 6.45 -21.99 -10.29
N TYR A 50 7.38 -21.08 -10.02
CA TYR A 50 8.65 -21.00 -10.72
C TYR A 50 9.51 -22.24 -10.45
N PHE A 51 9.65 -22.65 -9.18
CA PHE A 51 10.39 -23.86 -8.81
C PHE A 51 9.72 -25.16 -9.30
N MET A 52 8.39 -25.16 -9.50
CA MET A 52 7.67 -26.26 -10.15
C MET A 52 7.81 -26.31 -11.68
N GLY A 53 8.62 -25.43 -12.29
CA GLY A 53 8.82 -25.40 -13.75
C GLY A 53 7.67 -24.77 -14.54
N GLN A 54 6.70 -24.15 -13.87
CA GLN A 54 5.55 -23.44 -14.49
C GLN A 54 5.71 -21.91 -14.47
N GLY A 55 6.95 -21.42 -14.34
CA GLY A 55 7.24 -19.99 -14.22
C GLY A 55 6.80 -19.13 -15.42
N GLY A 56 6.81 -19.71 -16.64
CA GLY A 56 6.49 -18.98 -17.87
C GLY A 56 5.05 -18.50 -17.97
N GLY A 57 4.09 -19.18 -17.32
CA GLY A 57 2.67 -18.82 -17.37
C GLY A 57 2.26 -17.69 -16.43
N HIS A 58 3.15 -17.25 -15.52
CA HIS A 58 2.78 -16.42 -14.38
C HIS A 58 3.40 -15.02 -14.39
N VAL A 59 3.90 -14.56 -15.54
CA VAL A 59 4.54 -13.24 -15.70
C VAL A 59 3.61 -12.09 -15.27
N GLN A 60 2.30 -12.18 -15.53
CA GLN A 60 1.34 -11.17 -15.06
C GLN A 60 1.30 -11.04 -13.54
N SER A 61 1.33 -12.17 -12.82
CA SER A 61 1.35 -12.17 -11.35
C SER A 61 2.67 -11.65 -10.79
N LEU A 62 3.78 -11.86 -11.52
CA LEU A 62 5.08 -11.30 -11.18
C LEU A 62 5.10 -9.78 -11.35
N ILE A 63 4.53 -9.27 -12.46
CA ILE A 63 4.37 -7.83 -12.68
C ILE A 63 3.49 -7.21 -11.58
N LEU A 64 2.37 -7.85 -11.26
CA LEU A 64 1.49 -7.39 -10.18
C LEU A 64 2.22 -7.35 -8.84
N THR A 65 2.98 -8.39 -8.52
CA THR A 65 3.84 -8.45 -7.32
C THR A 65 4.82 -7.28 -7.28
N ALA A 66 5.55 -7.04 -8.38
CA ALA A 66 6.52 -5.96 -8.46
C ALA A 66 5.87 -4.59 -8.26
N ILE A 67 4.75 -4.33 -8.93
CA ILE A 67 3.99 -3.07 -8.78
C ILE A 67 3.52 -2.90 -7.33
N LEU A 68 2.96 -3.95 -6.72
CA LEU A 68 2.44 -3.86 -5.35
C LEU A 68 3.56 -3.57 -4.33
N LEU A 69 4.72 -4.20 -4.51
CA LEU A 69 5.89 -3.94 -3.66
C LEU A 69 6.44 -2.52 -3.84
N ILE A 70 6.55 -2.05 -5.10
CA ILE A 70 7.02 -0.69 -5.40
C ILE A 70 6.07 0.35 -4.81
N VAL A 71 4.77 0.20 -5.04
CA VAL A 71 3.75 1.12 -4.52
C VAL A 71 3.71 1.09 -3.00
N GLY A 72 3.75 -0.10 -2.38
CA GLY A 72 3.79 -0.22 -0.92
C GLY A 72 5.00 0.48 -0.31
N PHE A 73 6.17 0.34 -0.93
CA PHE A 73 7.39 1.02 -0.51
C PHE A 73 7.30 2.55 -0.70
N GLN A 74 6.79 3.02 -1.84
CA GLN A 74 6.59 4.45 -2.09
C GLN A 74 5.63 5.09 -1.07
N VAL A 75 4.55 4.40 -0.70
CA VAL A 75 3.62 4.85 0.34
C VAL A 75 4.34 5.01 1.68
N MET A 76 5.23 4.08 2.05
CA MET A 76 6.04 4.22 3.26
C MET A 76 6.99 5.41 3.21
N LEU A 77 7.65 5.64 2.06
CA LEU A 77 8.53 6.79 1.85
C LEU A 77 7.78 8.12 1.97
N ILE A 78 6.57 8.21 1.41
CA ILE A 78 5.71 9.40 1.56
C ILE A 78 5.36 9.61 3.04
N GLY A 79 5.11 8.52 3.77
CA GLY A 79 4.93 8.56 5.22
C GLY A 79 6.10 9.13 5.99
N LEU A 80 7.32 8.72 5.62
CA LEU A 80 8.56 9.23 6.21
C LEU A 80 8.74 10.72 5.90
N VAL A 81 8.52 11.12 4.64
CA VAL A 81 8.62 12.53 4.23
C VAL A 81 7.60 13.40 4.97
N ALA A 82 6.36 12.93 5.11
CA ALA A 82 5.33 13.64 5.86
C ALA A 82 5.68 13.83 7.34
N ASP A 83 6.30 12.84 7.97
CA ASP A 83 6.78 12.91 9.36
C ASP A 83 7.94 13.90 9.51
N LEU A 84 8.89 13.90 8.57
CA LEU A 84 10.00 14.85 8.54
C LEU A 84 9.51 16.30 8.37
N ILE A 85 8.49 16.53 7.54
CA ILE A 85 7.88 17.86 7.37
C ILE A 85 7.13 18.29 8.63
N ALA A 86 6.49 17.36 9.36
CA ALA A 86 5.75 17.68 10.58
C ALA A 86 6.66 17.91 11.79
N GLY A 87 7.85 17.29 11.81
CA GLY A 87 8.84 17.43 12.87
C GLY A 87 9.82 18.60 12.69
N ASN A 88 9.75 19.33 11.58
CA ASN A 88 10.57 20.50 11.25
C ASN A 88 9.74 21.78 11.28
#